data_AF-A0A9N9SSG8-F1
#
_entry.id   AF-A0A9N9SSG8-F1
#
_cell.length_a   1.000
_cell.length_b   1.000
_cell.length_c   1.000
_cell.angle_alpha   90.00
_cell.angle_beta   90.00
_cell.angle_gamma   90.00
#
_symmetry.space_group_name_H-M   'P 1'
#
loop_
_entity.id
_entity.type
_entity.pdbx_description
1 polymer ?
#
loop_
_entity_poly.entity_id
_entity_poly.type
_entity_poly.pdbx_seq_one_letter_code
_entity_poly.pdbx_strand_id
1 'polypeptide(L)'
;MVFHNKCCILQCTNSSKIRHSFPNPDKDIIRFRKWLSVINNPDLDIMNSTTVFKTKRICHRHFEDKFVSSWSHRLYPNAIPSLHLHDDSSSNVHPRSISRLYVEANVTEIETPSTSRDAQSSHMFQSYEIYNCIAEHNYAKLPDEEITN
;
A
#
# COMPACT_ATOMS: atom_id res chain seq x y z
N MET A 1 15.96 -7.69 22.47
CA MET A 1 15.00 -7.94 21.36
C MET A 1 13.95 -6.86 21.38
N VAL A 2 13.60 -6.24 20.26
CA VAL A 2 12.51 -5.24 20.20
C VAL A 2 11.19 -5.96 20.00
N PHE A 3 10.28 -5.87 20.97
CA PHE A 3 8.97 -6.47 20.89
C PHE A 3 8.00 -5.55 20.13
N HIS A 4 7.64 -5.95 18.90
CA HIS A 4 6.69 -5.22 18.05
C HIS A 4 5.23 -5.47 18.50
N ASN A 5 4.90 -4.89 19.66
CA ASN A 5 3.73 -5.26 20.48
C ASN A 5 2.38 -4.74 19.99
N LYS A 6 2.32 -3.81 19.03
CA LYS A 6 1.05 -3.32 18.45
C LYS A 6 0.93 -3.71 16.97
N CYS A 7 -0.30 -3.99 16.54
CA CYS A 7 -0.62 -4.09 15.12
C CYS A 7 -0.59 -2.67 14.52
N CYS A 8 -0.18 -2.52 13.25
CA CYS A 8 -0.19 -1.22 12.56
C CYS A 8 -1.48 -0.92 11.77
N ILE A 9 -2.49 -1.80 11.84
CA ILE A 9 -3.85 -1.48 11.37
C ILE A 9 -4.48 -0.51 12.38
N LEU A 10 -5.13 0.54 11.88
CA LEU A 10 -5.79 1.56 12.72
C LEU A 10 -6.88 0.91 13.59
N GLN A 11 -6.98 1.37 14.84
CA GLN A 11 -7.89 0.84 15.87
C GLN A 11 -7.81 -0.68 16.16
N CYS A 12 -6.81 -1.40 15.64
CA CYS A 12 -6.66 -2.82 15.93
C CYS A 12 -6.18 -3.07 17.37
N THR A 13 -7.13 -3.41 18.25
CA THR A 13 -6.89 -3.83 19.65
C THR A 13 -6.42 -5.28 19.79
N ASN A 14 -6.38 -6.06 18.71
CA ASN A 14 -6.09 -7.49 18.77
C ASN A 14 -4.65 -7.79 19.23
N SER A 15 -4.53 -8.61 20.28
CA SER A 15 -3.29 -8.95 20.97
C SER A 15 -2.59 -10.22 20.44
N SER A 16 -3.01 -10.76 19.28
CA SER A 16 -2.50 -12.02 18.71
C SER A 16 -0.97 -12.15 18.77
N LYS A 17 -0.52 -13.35 19.15
CA LYS A 17 0.88 -13.75 19.14
C LYS A 17 1.43 -13.89 17.72
N ILE A 18 0.60 -14.35 16.77
CA ILE A 18 0.97 -14.50 15.36
C ILE A 18 0.82 -13.17 14.65
N ARG A 19 1.95 -12.72 14.07
CA ARG A 19 2.10 -11.42 13.42
C ARG A 19 3.03 -11.53 12.23
N HIS A 20 2.69 -10.81 11.16
CA HIS A 20 3.42 -10.82 9.91
C HIS A 20 4.18 -9.50 9.74
N SER A 21 5.44 -9.60 9.34
CA SER A 21 6.20 -8.46 8.81
C SER A 21 5.66 -8.08 7.44
N PHE A 22 5.88 -6.83 7.04
CA PHE A 22 5.73 -6.43 5.64
C PHE A 22 6.67 -7.24 4.73
N PRO A 23 6.40 -7.32 3.42
CA PRO A 23 7.39 -7.77 2.43
C PRO A 23 8.68 -6.96 2.56
N ASN A 24 9.83 -7.54 2.19
CA ASN A 24 11.08 -6.78 2.17
C ASN A 24 11.06 -5.83 0.96
N PRO A 25 11.15 -4.49 1.14
CA PRO A 25 11.10 -3.54 0.04
C PRO A 25 12.19 -3.75 -1.00
N ASP A 26 13.39 -4.22 -0.61
CA ASP A 26 14.52 -4.48 -1.51
C ASP A 26 14.29 -5.69 -2.42
N LYS A 27 13.30 -6.55 -2.09
CA LYS A 27 13.01 -7.81 -2.80
C LYS A 27 11.63 -7.84 -3.46
N ASP A 28 10.66 -7.13 -2.89
CA ASP A 28 9.26 -7.14 -3.31
C ASP A 28 8.59 -5.79 -2.97
N ILE A 29 9.11 -4.71 -3.58
CA ILE A 29 8.58 -3.35 -3.43
C ILE A 29 7.11 -3.24 -3.88
N ILE A 30 6.70 -4.03 -4.87
CA ILE A 30 5.35 -4.01 -5.44
C ILE A 30 4.34 -4.48 -4.39
N ARG A 31 4.58 -5.64 -3.76
CA ARG A 31 3.71 -6.14 -2.69
C ARG A 31 3.79 -5.28 -1.44
N PHE A 32 4.97 -4.75 -1.12
CA PHE A 32 5.15 -3.80 -0.01
C PHE A 32 4.24 -2.57 -0.18
N ARG A 33 4.25 -1.94 -1.36
CA ARG A 33 3.37 -0.80 -1.67
C ARG A 33 1.90 -1.19 -1.69
N LYS A 34 1.56 -2.37 -2.21
CA LYS A 34 0.19 -2.88 -2.18
C LYS A 34 -0.32 -3.05 -0.74
N TRP A 35 0.54 -3.49 0.19
CA TRP A 35 0.19 -3.55 1.60
C TRP A 35 -0.05 -2.16 2.20
N LEU A 36 0.83 -1.18 1.97
CA LEU A 36 0.61 0.21 2.43
C LEU A 36 -0.73 0.76 1.93
N SER A 37 -0.99 0.63 0.63
CA SER A 37 -2.20 1.12 -0.03
C SER A 37 -3.50 0.54 0.52
N VAL A 38 -3.56 -0.76 0.86
CA VAL A 38 -4.78 -1.36 1.45
C VAL A 38 -4.93 -1.07 2.94
N ILE A 39 -3.83 -0.84 3.65
CA ILE A 39 -3.86 -0.52 5.08
C ILE A 39 -4.29 0.93 5.31
N ASN A 40 -3.92 1.84 4.41
CA ASN A 40 -4.30 3.25 4.42
C ASN A 40 -4.10 3.90 5.81
N ASN A 41 -2.89 3.73 6.36
CA ASN A 41 -2.49 4.32 7.64
C ASN A 41 -1.42 5.39 7.39
N PRO A 42 -1.75 6.70 7.55
CA PRO A 42 -0.82 7.80 7.27
C PRO A 42 0.52 7.74 8.02
N ASP A 43 0.55 7.14 9.21
CA ASP A 43 1.79 6.94 9.98
C ASP A 43 2.82 6.09 9.21
N LEU A 44 2.37 5.22 8.30
CA LEU A 44 3.24 4.34 7.52
C LEU A 44 3.82 5.04 6.29
N ASP A 45 3.08 5.96 5.69
CA ASP A 45 3.48 6.68 4.47
C ASP A 45 4.59 7.71 4.74
N ILE A 46 4.63 8.26 5.96
CA ILE A 46 5.68 9.16 6.45
C ILE A 46 6.97 8.39 6.80
N MET A 47 6.89 7.06 7.01
CA MET A 47 8.04 6.26 7.46
C MET A 47 8.82 5.64 6.30
N ASN A 48 10.15 5.70 6.42
CA ASN A 48 11.06 4.97 5.52
C ASN A 48 10.68 3.48 5.40
N SER A 49 10.67 2.96 4.17
CA SER A 49 10.26 1.59 3.84
C SER A 49 10.99 0.52 4.68
N THR A 50 12.30 0.69 4.85
CA THR A 50 13.15 -0.16 5.72
C THR A 50 12.73 -0.11 7.18
N THR A 51 12.28 1.04 7.69
CA THR A 51 11.75 1.19 9.05
C THR A 51 10.41 0.50 9.20
N VAL A 52 9.50 0.65 8.23
CA VAL A 52 8.21 -0.07 8.22
C VAL A 52 8.44 -1.59 8.21
N PHE A 53 9.28 -2.09 7.30
CA PHE A 53 9.65 -3.51 7.23
C PHE A 53 10.23 -4.04 8.55
N LYS A 54 11.20 -3.34 9.12
CA LYS A 54 11.85 -3.75 10.38
C LYS A 54 10.91 -3.66 11.58
N THR A 55 10.05 -2.64 11.69
CA THR A 55 9.37 -2.29 12.95
C THR A 55 7.86 -2.52 13.00
N LYS A 56 7.16 -2.53 11.85
CA LYS A 56 5.69 -2.60 11.81
C LYS A 56 5.23 -4.02 11.53
N ARG A 57 4.11 -4.42 12.16
CA ARG A 57 3.58 -5.78 12.10
C ARG A 57 2.07 -5.76 11.97
N ILE A 58 1.53 -6.71 11.22
CA ILE A 58 0.10 -6.92 11.03
C ILE A 58 -0.26 -8.23 11.72
N CYS A 59 -1.29 -8.24 12.57
CA CYS A 59 -1.71 -9.47 13.23
C CYS A 59 -2.49 -10.38 12.27
N HIS A 60 -2.47 -11.68 12.54
CA HIS A 60 -2.97 -12.72 11.64
C HIS A 60 -4.43 -12.51 11.14
N ARG A 61 -5.32 -11.95 11.96
CA ARG A 61 -6.76 -11.73 11.65
C ARG A 61 -7.07 -10.84 10.43
N HIS A 62 -6.06 -10.18 9.86
CA HIS A 62 -6.24 -9.27 8.72
C HIS A 62 -6.04 -9.97 7.37
N PHE A 63 -5.60 -11.24 7.38
CA PHE A 63 -5.39 -12.07 6.20
C PHE A 63 -6.45 -13.16 6.15
N GLU A 64 -6.94 -13.49 4.96
CA GLU A 64 -7.80 -14.66 4.76
C GLU A 64 -7.00 -15.94 4.91
N ASP A 65 -7.54 -16.93 5.65
CA ASP A 65 -6.86 -18.20 5.95
C ASP A 65 -6.39 -18.94 4.69
N LYS A 66 -7.11 -18.82 3.57
CA LYS A 66 -6.72 -19.39 2.26
C LYS A 66 -5.36 -18.89 1.75
N PHE A 67 -4.91 -17.73 2.23
CA PHE A 67 -3.62 -17.14 1.91
C PHE A 67 -2.54 -17.39 2.99
N VAL A 68 -2.83 -18.24 3.98
CA VAL A 68 -1.92 -18.59 5.07
C VAL A 68 -1.70 -20.10 5.14
N SER A 69 -0.45 -20.53 5.28
CA SER A 69 -0.10 -21.93 5.54
C SER A 69 -0.61 -22.36 6.92
N SER A 70 -1.55 -23.31 6.97
CA SER A 70 -2.14 -23.82 8.23
C SER A 70 -1.11 -24.43 9.20
N TRP A 71 0.03 -24.93 8.68
CA TRP A 71 1.08 -25.56 9.49
C TRP A 71 2.14 -24.59 10.01
N SER A 72 2.51 -23.58 9.22
CA SER A 72 3.64 -22.68 9.53
C SER A 72 3.21 -21.24 9.83
N HIS A 73 1.93 -20.93 9.66
CA HIS A 73 1.35 -19.58 9.65
C HIS A 73 2.05 -18.59 8.70
N ARG A 74 2.84 -19.07 7.73
CA ARG A 74 3.47 -18.23 6.71
C ARG A 74 2.44 -17.79 5.67
N LEU A 75 2.53 -16.53 5.26
CA LEU A 75 1.72 -15.98 4.18
C LEU A 75 2.22 -16.45 2.81
N TYR A 76 1.30 -16.83 1.92
CA TYR A 76 1.62 -17.12 0.51
C TYR A 76 2.00 -15.83 -0.26
N PRO A 77 2.69 -15.91 -1.41
CA PRO A 77 3.20 -14.74 -2.15
C PRO A 77 2.15 -13.70 -2.55
N ASN A 78 0.90 -14.12 -2.76
CA ASN A 78 -0.22 -13.25 -3.13
C ASN A 78 -1.00 -12.69 -1.92
N ALA A 79 -0.68 -13.08 -0.69
CA ALA A 79 -1.41 -12.62 0.49
C ALA A 79 -1.28 -11.10 0.69
N ILE A 80 -2.41 -10.44 0.91
CA ILE A 80 -2.53 -9.04 1.30
C ILE A 80 -3.45 -8.95 2.53
N PRO A 81 -3.32 -7.90 3.36
CA PRO A 81 -4.35 -7.55 4.32
C PRO A 81 -5.66 -7.27 3.55
N SER A 82 -6.74 -7.97 3.90
CA SER A 82 -8.07 -7.81 3.28
C SER A 82 -9.22 -7.79 4.30
N LEU A 83 -8.97 -8.18 5.55
CA LEU A 83 -9.99 -8.29 6.60
C LEU A 83 -9.78 -7.24 7.70
N HIS A 84 -10.88 -6.64 8.18
CA HIS A 84 -10.90 -5.79 9.38
C HIS A 84 -9.87 -4.63 9.34
N LEU A 85 -9.75 -3.94 8.20
CA LEU A 85 -8.71 -2.91 7.96
C LEU A 85 -9.05 -1.55 8.58
N HIS A 86 -10.34 -1.31 8.80
CA HIS A 86 -10.88 -0.19 9.55
C HIS A 86 -11.87 -0.73 10.58
N ASP A 87 -12.25 0.09 11.56
CA ASP A 87 -13.27 -0.29 12.53
C ASP A 87 -14.65 -0.26 11.86
N ASP A 88 -15.35 -1.39 11.85
CA ASP A 88 -16.66 -1.55 11.17
C ASP A 88 -17.82 -0.80 11.89
N SER A 89 -17.50 0.04 12.88
CA SER A 89 -18.43 0.91 13.61
C SER A 89 -19.03 2.03 12.75
N SER A 90 -18.51 2.26 11.53
CA SER A 90 -19.06 3.22 10.58
C SER A 90 -19.15 2.68 9.15
N SER A 91 -20.40 2.47 8.72
CA SER A 91 -20.89 2.41 7.33
C SER A 91 -20.67 1.13 6.51
N ASN A 92 -21.80 0.58 6.04
CA ASN A 92 -21.89 -0.38 4.94
C ASN A 92 -21.51 0.32 3.61
N VAL A 93 -20.22 0.59 3.39
CA VAL A 93 -19.72 1.03 2.07
C VAL A 93 -19.10 -0.17 1.36
N HIS A 94 -19.98 -0.92 0.69
CA HIS A 94 -19.61 -1.96 -0.27
C HIS A 94 -18.57 -1.40 -1.27
N PRO A 95 -17.59 -2.20 -1.76
CA PRO A 95 -16.50 -1.77 -2.65
C PRO A 95 -16.91 -1.33 -4.09
N ARG A 96 -18.11 -0.77 -4.26
CA ARG A 96 -18.63 -0.23 -5.55
C ARG A 96 -18.59 1.30 -5.66
N SER A 97 -18.23 2.02 -4.60
CA SER A 97 -18.40 3.49 -4.53
C SER A 97 -17.27 4.32 -5.14
N ILE A 98 -16.04 3.81 -5.25
CA ILE A 98 -14.90 4.56 -5.84
C ILE A 98 -15.00 4.64 -7.39
N SER A 99 -15.77 3.77 -8.04
CA SER A 99 -16.01 3.82 -9.49
C SER A 99 -16.87 5.00 -9.98
N ARG A 100 -17.25 5.96 -9.11
CA ARG A 100 -18.21 7.04 -9.43
C ARG A 100 -17.62 8.46 -9.48
N LEU A 101 -16.30 8.65 -9.36
CA LEU A 101 -15.68 9.99 -9.43
C LEU A 101 -14.92 10.28 -10.74
N TYR A 102 -15.20 9.52 -11.81
CA TYR A 102 -14.65 9.75 -13.16
C TYR A 102 -15.70 9.50 -14.26
N VAL A 103 -16.84 10.20 -14.22
CA VAL A 103 -17.58 10.65 -15.43
C VAL A 103 -18.41 11.90 -15.09
N GLU A 104 -17.83 13.09 -15.27
CA GLU A 104 -18.57 14.29 -15.68
C GLU A 104 -17.74 14.98 -16.77
N ALA A 105 -18.38 15.40 -17.87
CA ALA A 105 -17.78 15.81 -19.15
C ALA A 105 -17.04 14.63 -19.88
N ASN A 106 -17.49 14.06 -21.00
CA ASN A 106 -18.19 14.64 -22.16
C ASN A 106 -19.16 13.66 -22.88
N VAL A 107 -19.93 14.25 -23.80
CA VAL A 107 -20.92 13.67 -24.73
C VAL A 107 -20.40 13.98 -26.17
N THR A 108 -20.64 13.23 -27.27
CA THR A 108 -21.80 12.42 -27.70
C THR A 108 -21.43 11.13 -28.50
N GLU A 109 -22.42 10.23 -28.64
CA GLU A 109 -22.77 9.37 -29.80
C GLU A 109 -21.78 8.45 -30.59
N ILE A 110 -22.06 7.14 -30.47
CA ILE A 110 -22.34 6.14 -31.52
C ILE A 110 -21.19 5.49 -32.36
N GLU A 111 -21.35 4.17 -32.55
CA GLU A 111 -20.73 3.23 -33.52
C GLU A 111 -19.28 2.73 -33.35
N THR A 112 -19.18 1.48 -32.88
CA THR A 112 -18.08 0.52 -33.15
C THR A 112 -18.27 -0.16 -34.52
N PRO A 113 -17.27 -0.84 -35.15
CA PRO A 113 -15.91 -1.14 -34.66
C PRO A 113 -14.77 -0.92 -35.70
N SER A 114 -13.58 -0.51 -35.27
CA SER A 114 -12.30 -1.05 -35.83
C SER A 114 -11.04 -0.55 -35.13
N THR A 115 -10.01 -1.37 -35.27
CA THR A 115 -8.60 -1.26 -34.87
C THR A 115 -7.94 0.13 -34.93
N SER A 116 -7.40 0.59 -33.80
CA SER A 116 -6.01 1.07 -33.72
C SER A 116 -5.49 0.99 -32.28
N ARG A 117 -4.20 0.68 -32.11
CA ARG A 117 -3.46 0.94 -30.87
C ARG A 117 -3.08 2.43 -30.81
N ASP A 118 -2.71 2.91 -29.61
CA ASP A 118 -1.69 3.97 -29.32
C ASP A 118 -2.06 4.99 -28.22
N ALA A 119 -3.34 5.13 -27.83
CA ALA A 119 -3.77 6.21 -26.92
C ALA A 119 -3.53 6.01 -25.39
N GLN A 120 -2.88 4.93 -24.94
CA GLN A 120 -2.69 4.66 -23.49
C GLN A 120 -1.37 5.17 -22.89
N SER A 121 -0.44 5.70 -23.70
CA SER A 121 0.92 6.03 -23.24
C SER A 121 1.01 7.31 -22.37
N SER A 122 0.26 8.36 -22.72
CA SER A 122 0.46 9.71 -22.15
C SER A 122 0.13 9.82 -20.65
N HIS A 123 -0.98 9.21 -20.21
CA HIS A 123 -1.39 9.26 -18.80
C HIS A 123 -0.46 8.45 -17.89
N MET A 124 0.16 7.39 -18.40
CA MET A 124 1.19 6.64 -17.67
C MET A 124 2.45 7.49 -17.47
N PHE A 125 2.87 8.21 -18.52
CA PHE A 125 4.02 9.13 -18.46
C PHE A 125 3.83 10.25 -17.43
N GLN A 126 2.68 10.94 -17.44
CA GLN A 126 2.41 12.03 -16.48
C GLN A 126 2.44 11.54 -15.02
N SER A 127 1.95 10.33 -14.73
CA SER A 127 2.03 9.76 -13.38
C SER A 127 3.47 9.46 -12.93
N TYR A 128 4.35 9.14 -13.87
CA TYR A 128 5.75 8.77 -13.60
C TYR A 128 6.63 10.01 -13.35
N GLU A 129 6.42 11.09 -14.12
CA GLU A 129 7.11 12.37 -13.91
C GLU A 129 6.77 12.98 -12.54
N ILE A 130 5.50 12.94 -12.14
CA ILE A 130 5.07 13.41 -10.80
C ILE A 130 5.69 12.56 -9.69
N TYR A 131 5.76 11.24 -9.88
CA TYR A 131 6.39 10.31 -8.94
C TYR A 131 7.91 10.57 -8.80
N ASN A 132 8.61 10.85 -9.90
CA ASN A 132 10.04 11.16 -9.90
C ASN A 132 10.33 12.53 -9.26
N CYS A 133 9.54 13.55 -9.56
CA CYS A 133 9.67 14.90 -8.97
C CYS A 133 9.58 14.87 -7.42
N ILE A 134 8.68 14.05 -6.87
CA ILE A 134 8.57 13.83 -5.42
C ILE A 134 9.80 13.09 -4.87
N ALA A 135 10.37 12.13 -5.62
CA ALA A 135 11.54 11.38 -5.17
C ALA A 135 12.81 12.26 -5.11
N GLU A 136 13.05 13.11 -6.11
CA GLU A 136 14.25 13.96 -6.18
C GLU A 136 14.28 15.03 -5.08
N HIS A 137 13.15 15.68 -4.78
CA HIS A 137 13.06 16.65 -3.70
C HIS A 137 13.31 16.06 -2.29
N ASN A 138 13.12 14.74 -2.10
CA ASN A 138 13.41 14.08 -0.83
C ASN A 138 14.89 13.67 -0.67
N TYR A 139 15.68 13.60 -1.75
CA TYR A 139 17.13 13.36 -1.67
C TYR A 139 17.96 14.63 -1.47
N ALA A 140 17.39 15.82 -1.73
CA ALA A 140 18.08 17.11 -1.63
C ALA A 140 18.21 17.69 -0.20
N LYS A 141 18.11 16.86 0.85
CA LYS A 141 18.28 17.26 2.26
C LYS A 141 19.16 16.28 3.05
N LEU A 142 20.43 16.24 2.68
CA LEU A 142 21.51 15.98 3.63
C LEU A 142 22.25 17.32 3.83
N PRO A 143 22.38 17.83 5.07
CA PRO A 143 23.29 18.94 5.33
C PRO A 143 24.73 18.43 5.21
N ASP A 144 25.59 19.19 4.54
CA ASP A 144 27.03 18.96 4.56
C ASP A 144 27.54 19.24 5.99
N GLU A 145 27.99 18.20 6.70
CA GLU A 145 28.80 18.42 7.90
C GLU A 145 30.24 18.78 7.47
N GLU A 146 30.60 20.03 7.71
CA GLU A 146 31.92 20.58 7.45
C GLU A 146 33.01 19.81 8.20
N ILE A 147 33.96 19.23 7.46
CA ILE A 147 35.25 18.84 8.03
C ILE A 147 36.13 20.09 8.10
N THR A 148 36.18 20.73 9.27
CA THR A 148 37.18 21.75 9.57
C THR A 148 38.05 21.35 10.78
N ASN A 149 39.35 21.23 10.50
CA ASN A 149 40.50 21.08 11.41
C ASN A 149 40.68 19.72 12.09
#